data_AF-A0A3D6CBV2-F1
#
_entry.id   AF-A0A3D6CBV2-F1
#
_cell.length_a   1.000
_cell.length_b   1.000
_cell.length_c   1.000
_cell.angle_alpha   90.00
_cell.angle_beta   90.00
_cell.angle_gamma   90.00
#
_symmetry.space_group_name_H-M   'P 1'
#
loop_
_entity.id
_entity.type
_entity.pdbx_description
1 polymer ?
#
loop_
_entity_poly.entity_id
_entity_poly.type
_entity_poly.pdbx_seq_one_letter_code
_entity_poly.pdbx_strand_id
1 'polypeptide(L)'
;MFGLLSKLFGGSKSEKDVKKILPIVQQINQHFTSFQSLTNDQLRNKTQEFRQRIREHLSGIDEQIRAKNEEAESLPADDISGRDAIYKEVDDLKKDRDKQIEEVLEKILPEAFAVVKETSRRFSQNSQVASAATALDKELAVKKNYISIEGEQAIYNNSWEAAGNTVTWNMVHYDVQLIGGTVLHSGKISEMATGEGKTLVSTLPAYLNALAGEGVHVVTVNDYLARRDSEWNGPIFEWLGLTVDCIDKHQPNSDARRKAYHADITYGTNNEFGFDYLR
;
A
#
# COMPACT_ATOMS: atom_id res chain seq x y z
N MET A 1 20.84 24.32 -29.06
CA MET A 1 19.91 25.47 -29.09
C MET A 1 18.64 25.27 -28.22
N PHE A 2 18.29 24.04 -27.80
CA PHE A 2 17.13 23.78 -26.93
C PHE A 2 17.33 24.05 -25.42
N GLY A 3 18.58 24.08 -24.92
CA GLY A 3 18.87 24.25 -23.49
C GLY A 3 18.80 25.69 -22.96
N LEU A 4 18.78 26.71 -23.83
CA LEU A 4 18.64 28.11 -23.40
C LEU A 4 17.17 28.50 -23.19
N LEU A 5 16.25 27.99 -24.02
CA LEU A 5 14.81 28.26 -23.90
C LEU A 5 14.18 27.55 -22.69
N SER A 6 14.61 26.33 -22.34
CA SER A 6 14.10 25.63 -21.14
C SER A 6 14.46 26.33 -19.83
N LYS A 7 15.64 26.96 -19.75
CA LYS A 7 16.06 27.77 -18.59
C LYS A 7 15.30 29.09 -18.47
N LEU A 8 14.95 29.73 -19.59
CA LEU A 8 14.14 30.96 -19.63
C LEU A 8 12.67 30.74 -19.21
N PHE A 9 12.16 29.50 -19.29
CA PHE A 9 10.79 29.14 -18.87
C PHE A 9 10.73 28.25 -17.61
N GLY A 10 11.78 28.23 -16.78
CA GLY A 10 11.74 27.63 -15.44
C GLY A 10 12.02 26.12 -15.33
N GLY A 11 12.74 25.54 -16.29
CA GLY A 11 13.18 24.14 -16.29
C GLY A 11 12.28 23.19 -17.09
N SER A 12 12.69 21.93 -17.21
CA SER A 12 11.88 20.88 -17.85
C SER A 12 10.60 20.57 -17.04
N LYS A 13 9.59 19.94 -17.66
CA LYS A 13 8.37 19.52 -16.93
C LYS A 13 8.71 18.59 -15.76
N SER A 14 9.66 17.68 -15.97
CA SER A 14 10.16 16.77 -14.94
C SER A 14 10.78 17.55 -13.76
N GLU A 15 11.66 18.52 -14.04
CA GLU A 15 12.26 19.37 -12.99
C GLU A 15 11.20 20.14 -12.19
N LYS A 16 10.16 20.65 -12.86
CA LYS A 16 9.05 21.35 -12.19
C LYS A 16 8.23 20.41 -11.31
N ASP A 17 7.97 19.19 -11.76
CA ASP A 17 7.22 18.20 -10.97
C ASP A 17 8.03 17.74 -9.76
N VAL A 18 9.32 17.46 -9.93
CA VAL A 18 10.22 17.13 -8.81
C VAL A 18 10.26 18.28 -7.80
N LYS A 19 10.35 19.53 -8.24
CA LYS A 19 10.31 20.71 -7.35
C LYS A 19 9.05 20.78 -6.49
N LYS A 20 7.90 20.30 -6.98
CA LYS A 20 6.65 20.23 -6.20
C LYS A 20 6.67 19.10 -5.17
N ILE A 21 7.43 18.03 -5.42
CA ILE A 21 7.57 16.87 -4.54
C ILE A 21 8.63 17.10 -3.45
N LEU A 22 9.66 17.91 -3.69
CA LEU A 22 10.72 18.16 -2.71
C LEU A 22 10.21 18.61 -1.32
N PRO A 23 9.23 19.50 -1.18
CA PRO A 23 8.65 19.83 0.13
C PRO A 23 7.99 18.64 0.82
N ILE A 24 7.40 17.71 0.07
CA ILE A 24 6.81 16.47 0.59
C ILE A 24 7.93 15.55 1.11
N VAL A 25 9.02 15.40 0.36
CA VAL A 25 10.20 14.62 0.79
C VAL A 25 10.81 15.19 2.07
N GLN A 26 10.86 16.51 2.21
CA GLN A 26 11.30 17.16 3.44
C GLN A 26 10.39 16.81 4.62
N GLN A 27 9.06 16.85 4.45
CA GLN A 27 8.11 16.45 5.48
C GLN A 27 8.25 14.97 5.84
N ILE A 28 8.42 14.08 4.85
CA ILE A 28 8.69 12.65 5.09
C ILE A 28 9.94 12.49 5.96
N ASN A 29 11.03 13.19 5.64
CA ASN A 29 12.27 13.10 6.39
C ASN A 29 12.15 13.69 7.81
N GLN A 30 11.37 14.75 8.01
CA GLN A 30 11.06 15.29 9.34
C GLN A 30 10.29 14.28 10.19
N HIS A 31 9.24 13.66 9.64
CA HIS A 31 8.51 12.59 10.32
C HIS A 31 9.41 11.39 10.60
N PHE A 32 10.22 10.95 9.64
CA PHE A 32 11.17 9.86 9.79
C PHE A 32 12.12 10.12 10.97
N THR A 33 12.70 11.32 11.08
CA THR A 33 13.53 11.69 12.24
C THR A 33 12.74 11.63 13.55
N SER A 34 11.52 12.16 13.58
CA SER A 34 10.69 12.11 14.80
C SER A 34 10.32 10.68 15.21
N PHE A 35 10.10 9.79 14.24
CA PHE A 35 9.65 8.42 14.47
C PHE A 35 10.75 7.49 14.99
N GLN A 36 12.02 7.88 14.90
CA GLN A 36 13.12 7.14 15.54
C GLN A 36 12.98 7.05 17.06
N SER A 37 12.25 7.99 17.68
CA SER A 37 11.98 7.98 19.12
C SER A 37 10.81 7.09 19.54
N LEU A 38 10.01 6.61 18.59
CA LEU A 38 8.85 5.76 18.87
C LEU A 38 9.29 4.34 19.24
N THR A 39 8.57 3.71 20.14
CA THR A 39 8.65 2.25 20.34
C THR A 39 8.19 1.49 19.09
N ASN A 40 8.44 0.18 19.03
CA ASN A 40 7.92 -0.68 17.98
C ASN A 40 6.39 -0.67 17.92
N ASP A 41 5.74 -0.75 19.08
CA ASP A 41 4.29 -0.71 19.17
C ASP A 41 3.70 0.62 18.71
N GLN A 42 4.32 1.74 19.08
CA GLN A 42 3.86 3.07 18.65
C GLN A 42 4.02 3.28 17.15
N LEU A 43 5.14 2.83 16.55
CA LEU A 43 5.33 2.94 15.10
C LEU A 43 4.30 2.07 14.36
N ARG A 44 4.10 0.85 14.83
CA ARG A 44 3.14 -0.10 14.27
C ARG A 44 1.68 0.39 14.40
N ASN A 45 1.34 1.05 15.51
CA ASN A 45 0.01 1.61 15.73
C ASN A 45 -0.36 2.74 14.75
N LYS A 46 0.63 3.38 14.09
CA LYS A 46 0.37 4.40 13.07
C LYS A 46 -0.56 3.90 11.96
N THR A 47 -0.48 2.62 11.59
CA THR A 47 -1.40 2.01 10.62
C THR A 47 -2.86 2.13 11.06
N GLN A 48 -3.15 1.90 12.34
CA GLN A 48 -4.52 2.03 12.87
C GLN A 48 -4.95 3.49 12.96
N GLU A 49 -4.04 4.40 13.33
CA GLU A 49 -4.30 5.84 13.32
C GLU A 49 -4.64 6.36 11.92
N PHE A 50 -3.92 5.89 10.88
CA PHE A 50 -4.21 6.27 9.50
C PHE A 50 -5.53 5.70 9.00
N ARG A 51 -5.80 4.40 9.25
CA ARG A 51 -7.10 3.78 8.94
C ARG A 51 -8.26 4.52 9.63
N GLN A 52 -8.07 4.95 10.87
CA GLN A 52 -9.08 5.75 11.58
C GLN A 52 -9.31 7.10 10.90
N ARG A 53 -8.26 7.85 10.58
CA ARG A 53 -8.37 9.14 9.87
C ARG A 53 -9.07 9.02 8.52
N ILE A 54 -8.79 7.94 7.77
CA ILE A 54 -9.45 7.66 6.49
C ILE A 54 -10.95 7.40 6.71
N ARG A 55 -11.30 6.51 7.65
CA ARG A 55 -12.71 6.23 7.97
C ARG A 55 -13.48 7.47 8.42
N GLU A 56 -12.88 8.30 9.26
CA GLU A 56 -13.48 9.56 9.69
C GLU A 56 -13.71 10.50 8.50
N HIS A 57 -12.73 10.62 7.60
CA HIS A 57 -12.84 11.45 6.41
C HIS A 57 -13.95 10.99 5.46
N LEU A 58 -14.09 9.67 5.26
CA LEU A 58 -15.07 9.09 4.34
C LEU A 58 -16.47 8.92 4.94
N SER A 59 -16.61 9.03 6.26
CA SER A 59 -17.86 8.75 6.97
C SER A 59 -19.10 9.45 6.36
N GLY A 60 -18.97 10.70 5.94
CA GLY A 60 -20.08 11.46 5.36
C GLY A 60 -20.52 10.97 3.97
N ILE A 61 -19.58 10.52 3.13
CA ILE A 61 -19.92 9.99 1.80
C ILE A 61 -20.35 8.52 1.87
N ASP A 62 -19.76 7.75 2.79
CA ASP A 62 -20.16 6.37 3.07
C ASP A 62 -21.61 6.30 3.56
N GLU A 63 -22.02 7.26 4.40
CA GLU A 63 -23.41 7.38 4.86
C GLU A 63 -24.37 7.66 3.70
N GLN A 64 -24.01 8.57 2.79
CA GLN A 64 -24.83 8.89 1.62
C GLN A 64 -24.99 7.68 0.69
N ILE A 65 -23.89 6.97 0.41
CA ILE A 65 -23.91 5.74 -0.40
C ILE A 65 -24.80 4.69 0.26
N ARG A 66 -24.66 4.49 1.58
CA ARG A 66 -25.46 3.50 2.31
C ARG A 66 -26.95 3.84 2.26
N ALA A 67 -27.32 5.09 2.57
CA ALA A 67 -28.70 5.56 2.53
C ALA A 67 -29.32 5.40 1.13
N LYS A 68 -28.56 5.67 0.06
CA LYS A 68 -29.02 5.48 -1.32
C LYS A 68 -29.22 4.01 -1.69
N ASN A 69 -28.35 3.11 -1.25
CA ASN A 69 -28.55 1.68 -1.46
C ASN A 69 -29.80 1.19 -0.70
N GLU A 70 -29.99 1.61 0.54
CA GLU A 70 -31.20 1.29 1.33
C GLU A 70 -32.47 1.85 0.65
N GLU A 71 -32.41 3.05 0.07
CA GLU A 71 -33.48 3.65 -0.72
C GLU A 71 -33.84 2.75 -1.93
N ALA A 72 -32.84 2.31 -2.70
CA ALA A 72 -33.04 1.42 -3.87
C ALA A 72 -33.64 0.05 -3.49
N GLU A 73 -33.19 -0.52 -2.37
CA GLU A 73 -33.69 -1.80 -1.85
C GLU A 73 -35.13 -1.71 -1.31
N SER A 74 -35.55 -0.53 -0.85
CA SER A 74 -36.91 -0.28 -0.35
C SER A 74 -37.97 -0.13 -1.45
N LEU A 75 -37.55 0.08 -2.71
CA LEU A 75 -38.48 0.22 -3.83
C LEU A 75 -39.21 -1.10 -4.17
N PRO A 76 -40.49 -1.04 -4.60
CA PRO A 76 -41.25 -2.22 -5.03
C PRO A 76 -40.52 -3.04 -6.09
N ALA A 77 -40.59 -4.38 -6.02
CA ALA A 77 -39.88 -5.33 -6.90
C ALA A 77 -39.95 -4.97 -8.40
N ASP A 78 -41.09 -4.44 -8.83
CA ASP A 78 -41.44 -4.04 -10.19
C ASP A 78 -40.96 -2.63 -10.60
N ASP A 79 -40.53 -1.78 -9.65
CA ASP A 79 -39.96 -0.46 -9.94
C ASP A 79 -38.48 -0.55 -10.31
N ILE A 80 -38.23 -1.09 -11.51
CA ILE A 80 -36.88 -1.22 -12.06
C ILE A 80 -36.30 0.16 -12.39
N SER A 81 -37.12 1.05 -12.96
CA SER A 81 -36.65 2.38 -13.41
C SER A 81 -36.22 3.28 -12.25
N GLY A 82 -36.91 3.21 -11.11
CA GLY A 82 -36.52 3.95 -9.90
C GLY A 82 -35.19 3.44 -9.34
N ARG A 83 -34.99 2.13 -9.29
CA ARG A 83 -33.71 1.54 -8.85
C ARG A 83 -32.55 1.91 -9.75
N ASP A 84 -32.74 1.82 -11.07
CA ASP A 84 -31.70 2.17 -12.04
C ASP A 84 -31.26 3.64 -11.88
N ALA A 85 -32.20 4.55 -11.60
CA ALA A 85 -31.89 5.95 -11.32
C ALA A 85 -31.05 6.11 -10.04
N ILE A 86 -31.42 5.43 -8.95
CA ILE A 86 -30.68 5.50 -7.69
C ILE A 86 -29.29 4.86 -7.82
N TYR A 87 -29.16 3.72 -8.49
CA TYR A 87 -27.84 3.10 -8.68
C TYR A 87 -26.89 3.97 -9.50
N LYS A 88 -27.40 4.76 -10.44
CA LYS A 88 -26.59 5.77 -11.12
C LYS A 88 -26.09 6.86 -10.17
N GLU A 89 -26.92 7.32 -9.23
CA GLU A 89 -26.50 8.26 -8.19
C GLU A 89 -25.44 7.63 -7.26
N VAL A 90 -25.61 6.36 -6.89
CA VAL A 90 -24.62 5.60 -6.12
C VAL A 90 -23.28 5.51 -6.85
N ASP A 91 -23.28 5.27 -8.15
CA ASP A 91 -22.05 5.21 -8.95
C ASP A 91 -21.33 6.56 -9.03
N ASP A 92 -22.07 7.67 -9.08
CA ASP A 92 -21.48 9.01 -9.03
C ASP A 92 -20.92 9.32 -7.63
N LEU A 93 -21.62 8.93 -6.55
CA LEU A 93 -21.12 9.03 -5.18
C LEU A 93 -19.85 8.18 -4.97
N LYS A 94 -19.76 6.99 -5.56
CA LYS A 94 -18.54 6.16 -5.48
C LYS A 94 -17.34 6.85 -6.13
N LYS A 95 -17.52 7.50 -7.28
CA LYS A 95 -16.44 8.29 -7.91
C LYS A 95 -16.02 9.47 -7.04
N ASP A 96 -16.96 10.10 -6.35
CA ASP A 96 -16.65 11.18 -5.42
C ASP A 96 -15.96 10.66 -4.15
N ARG A 97 -16.29 9.44 -3.70
CA ARG A 97 -15.60 8.75 -2.62
C ARG A 97 -14.15 8.45 -3.00
N ASP A 98 -13.88 8.01 -4.24
CA ASP A 98 -12.52 7.79 -4.72
C ASP A 98 -11.67 9.06 -4.69
N LYS A 99 -12.26 10.22 -5.02
CA LYS A 99 -11.59 11.52 -4.89
C LYS A 99 -11.28 11.87 -3.44
N GLN A 100 -12.22 11.62 -2.52
CA GLN A 100 -11.99 11.84 -1.09
C GLN A 100 -10.91 10.90 -0.53
N ILE A 101 -10.81 9.67 -1.04
CA ILE A 101 -9.70 8.76 -0.74
C ILE A 101 -8.37 9.38 -1.17
N GLU A 102 -8.27 9.88 -2.41
CA GLU A 102 -7.06 10.54 -2.90
C GLU A 102 -6.68 11.74 -2.00
N GLU A 103 -7.64 12.61 -1.68
CA GLU A 103 -7.42 13.78 -0.82
C GLU A 103 -6.90 13.44 0.58
N VAL A 104 -7.42 12.39 1.21
CA VAL A 104 -6.95 11.99 2.55
C VAL A 104 -5.62 11.26 2.50
N LEU A 105 -5.39 10.44 1.47
CA LEU A 105 -4.10 9.75 1.27
C LEU A 105 -2.97 10.76 1.01
N GLU A 106 -3.21 11.83 0.23
CA GLU A 106 -2.23 12.90 0.05
C GLU A 106 -1.83 13.57 1.37
N LYS A 107 -2.80 13.78 2.28
CA LYS A 107 -2.56 14.35 3.62
C LYS A 107 -1.79 13.39 4.52
N ILE A 108 -2.00 12.09 4.38
CA ILE A 108 -1.35 11.03 5.18
C ILE A 108 0.04 10.68 4.63
N LEU A 109 0.28 10.88 3.33
CA LEU A 109 1.47 10.42 2.61
C LEU A 109 2.79 10.72 3.33
N PRO A 110 3.07 11.95 3.83
CA PRO A 110 4.35 12.22 4.48
C PRO A 110 4.62 11.33 5.69
N GLU A 111 3.61 11.12 6.52
CA GLU A 111 3.68 10.28 7.71
C GLU A 111 3.76 8.79 7.33
N ALA A 112 2.93 8.35 6.39
CA ALA A 112 2.90 6.94 5.96
C ALA A 112 4.23 6.50 5.33
N PHE A 113 4.83 7.33 4.47
CA PHE A 113 6.13 7.01 3.87
C PHE A 113 7.24 7.02 4.93
N ALA A 114 7.15 7.90 5.93
CA ALA A 114 8.07 7.89 7.06
C ALA A 114 7.95 6.61 7.91
N VAL A 115 6.73 6.08 8.10
CA VAL A 115 6.52 4.79 8.77
C VAL A 115 7.19 3.64 8.03
N VAL A 116 7.03 3.55 6.70
CA VAL A 116 7.69 2.51 5.90
C VAL A 116 9.21 2.66 5.93
N LYS A 117 9.73 3.90 5.81
CA LYS A 117 11.17 4.18 5.86
C LYS A 117 11.77 3.82 7.23
N GLU A 118 11.10 4.17 8.33
CA GLU A 118 11.55 3.83 9.68
C GLU A 118 11.44 2.32 9.96
N THR A 119 10.39 1.66 9.48
CA THR A 119 10.27 0.19 9.53
C THR A 119 11.44 -0.47 8.81
N SER A 120 11.74 0.00 7.59
CA SER A 120 12.88 -0.48 6.79
C SER A 120 14.21 -0.30 7.54
N ARG A 121 14.40 0.85 8.21
CA ARG A 121 15.58 1.10 9.06
C ARG A 121 15.67 0.11 10.22
N ARG A 122 14.58 -0.14 10.95
CA ARG A 122 14.55 -1.06 12.09
C ARG A 122 14.91 -2.48 11.69
N PHE A 123 14.34 -2.98 10.59
CA PHE A 123 14.70 -4.29 10.04
C PHE A 123 16.16 -4.34 9.53
N SER A 124 16.68 -3.24 8.99
CA SER A 124 18.09 -3.19 8.54
C SER A 124 19.12 -3.17 9.67
N GLN A 125 18.73 -2.67 10.85
CA GLN A 125 19.65 -2.44 11.97
C GLN A 125 19.54 -3.51 13.07
N ASN A 126 18.50 -4.33 13.05
CA ASN A 126 18.24 -5.33 14.07
C ASN A 126 17.98 -6.68 13.40
N SER A 127 18.55 -7.76 13.93
CA SER A 127 18.27 -9.12 13.46
C SER A 127 16.83 -9.56 13.76
N GLN A 128 16.22 -8.96 14.78
CA GLN A 128 14.86 -9.22 15.22
C GLN A 128 14.17 -7.92 15.64
N VAL A 129 12.87 -7.81 15.33
CA VAL A 129 12.01 -6.69 15.71
C VAL A 129 10.85 -7.24 16.52
N ALA A 130 10.81 -6.89 17.82
CA ALA A 130 9.78 -7.32 18.75
C ALA A 130 8.68 -6.26 18.91
N SER A 131 7.42 -6.69 18.96
CA SER A 131 6.26 -5.83 19.25
C SER A 131 5.17 -6.65 19.95
N ALA A 132 4.18 -6.00 20.56
CA ALA A 132 2.99 -6.66 21.08
C ALA A 132 2.32 -7.50 19.98
N ALA A 133 1.95 -8.73 20.32
CA ALA A 133 1.33 -9.68 19.41
C ALA A 133 -0.13 -9.30 19.12
N THR A 134 -0.46 -9.17 17.85
CA THR A 134 -1.82 -8.99 17.34
C THR A 134 -2.45 -10.33 16.96
N ALA A 135 -3.75 -10.34 16.66
CA ALA A 135 -4.41 -11.52 16.10
C ALA A 135 -3.82 -11.93 14.74
N LEU A 136 -3.43 -10.94 13.92
CA LEU A 136 -2.81 -11.19 12.62
C LEU A 136 -1.45 -11.89 12.78
N ASP A 137 -0.62 -11.45 13.74
CA ASP A 137 0.69 -12.09 13.99
C ASP A 137 0.51 -13.56 14.36
N LYS A 138 -0.49 -13.86 15.20
CA LYS A 138 -0.79 -15.23 15.63
C LYS A 138 -1.24 -16.09 14.45
N GLU A 139 -2.02 -15.55 13.50
CA GLU A 139 -2.38 -16.28 12.27
C GLU A 139 -1.14 -16.50 11.38
N LEU A 140 -0.32 -15.47 11.19
CA LEU A 140 0.83 -15.53 10.30
C LEU A 140 1.94 -16.43 10.84
N ALA A 141 2.20 -16.43 12.15
CA ALA A 141 3.23 -17.25 12.80
C ALA A 141 3.02 -18.76 12.60
N VAL A 142 1.78 -19.21 12.32
CA VAL A 142 1.49 -20.61 11.98
C VAL A 142 2.09 -21.01 10.62
N LYS A 143 2.22 -20.05 9.70
CA LYS A 143 2.56 -20.28 8.29
C LYS A 143 3.92 -19.70 7.88
N LYS A 144 4.41 -18.69 8.61
CA LYS A 144 5.58 -17.89 8.26
C LYS A 144 6.68 -18.10 9.28
N ASN A 145 7.77 -18.73 8.86
CA ASN A 145 8.90 -19.09 9.71
C ASN A 145 9.73 -17.88 10.24
N TYR A 146 9.52 -16.69 9.68
CA TYR A 146 10.17 -15.46 10.14
C TYR A 146 9.41 -14.73 11.25
N ILE A 147 8.30 -15.31 11.74
CA ILE A 147 7.51 -14.78 12.84
C ILE A 147 7.45 -15.83 13.95
N SER A 148 7.80 -15.47 15.17
CA SER A 148 7.54 -16.26 16.37
C SER A 148 6.68 -15.48 17.38
N ILE A 149 5.90 -16.21 18.18
CA ILE A 149 5.15 -15.64 19.30
C ILE A 149 5.82 -16.09 20.60
N GLU A 150 6.29 -15.11 21.38
CA GLU A 150 6.95 -15.32 22.67
C GLU A 150 6.17 -14.58 23.76
N GLY A 151 5.32 -15.33 24.48
CA GLY A 151 4.37 -14.74 25.42
C GLY A 151 3.40 -13.79 24.72
N GLU A 152 3.39 -12.52 25.12
CA GLU A 152 2.56 -11.47 24.54
C GLU A 152 3.24 -10.71 23.38
N GLN A 153 4.42 -11.14 22.95
CA GLN A 153 5.18 -10.48 21.88
C GLN A 153 5.18 -11.30 20.59
N ALA A 154 5.09 -10.60 19.47
CA ALA A 154 5.45 -11.10 18.14
C ALA A 154 6.87 -10.64 17.82
N ILE A 155 7.72 -11.60 17.43
CA ILE A 155 9.11 -11.39 17.06
C ILE A 155 9.23 -11.64 15.56
N TYR A 156 9.64 -10.61 14.81
CA TYR A 156 9.90 -10.72 13.37
C TYR A 156 11.40 -10.76 13.13
N ASN A 157 11.88 -11.80 12.44
CA ASN A 157 13.27 -11.89 11.99
C ASN A 157 13.50 -10.94 10.79
N ASN A 158 14.69 -10.37 10.69
CA ASN A 158 15.07 -9.55 9.53
C ASN A 158 15.58 -10.37 8.33
N SER A 159 15.56 -11.70 8.44
CA SER A 159 15.99 -12.61 7.39
C SER A 159 14.99 -13.75 7.22
N TRP A 160 14.68 -14.07 5.97
CA TRP A 160 13.64 -15.04 5.59
C TRP A 160 13.90 -15.58 4.18
N GLU A 161 13.12 -16.58 3.78
CA GLU A 161 13.15 -17.08 2.41
C GLU A 161 12.24 -16.26 1.48
N ALA A 162 12.76 -15.86 0.33
CA ALA A 162 12.02 -15.26 -0.77
C ALA A 162 12.38 -15.98 -2.08
N ALA A 163 11.39 -16.60 -2.71
CA ALA A 163 11.50 -17.46 -3.88
C ALA A 163 12.66 -18.48 -3.77
N GLY A 164 12.74 -19.15 -2.62
CA GLY A 164 13.72 -20.20 -2.32
C GLY A 164 15.14 -19.71 -1.98
N ASN A 165 15.35 -18.40 -1.83
CA ASN A 165 16.64 -17.84 -1.41
C ASN A 165 16.49 -17.12 -0.08
N THR A 166 17.44 -17.30 0.82
CA THR A 166 17.50 -16.50 2.05
C THR A 166 17.88 -15.06 1.71
N VAL A 167 17.01 -14.13 2.08
CA VAL A 167 17.25 -12.70 2.01
C VAL A 167 17.40 -12.15 3.42
N THR A 168 18.23 -11.13 3.59
CA THR A 168 18.31 -10.32 4.81
C THR A 168 17.95 -8.90 4.45
N TRP A 169 16.98 -8.33 5.14
CA TRP A 169 16.60 -6.93 4.94
C TRP A 169 17.72 -6.02 5.43
N ASN A 170 18.32 -5.27 4.52
CA ASN A 170 19.43 -4.34 4.79
C ASN A 170 19.26 -3.01 4.06
N MET A 171 18.01 -2.63 3.77
CA MET A 171 17.67 -1.50 2.90
C MET A 171 16.95 -0.39 3.67
N VAL A 172 17.25 0.86 3.33
CA VAL A 172 16.55 2.06 3.80
C VAL A 172 16.37 3.02 2.62
N HIS A 173 15.18 3.62 2.49
CA HIS A 173 14.85 4.46 1.34
C HIS A 173 15.70 5.74 1.26
N TYR A 174 16.27 6.00 0.09
CA TYR A 174 16.89 7.29 -0.28
C TYR A 174 15.84 8.32 -0.71
N ASP A 175 16.19 9.59 -0.71
CA ASP A 175 15.28 10.67 -1.10
C ASP A 175 14.77 10.53 -2.54
N VAL A 176 15.61 10.06 -3.46
CA VAL A 176 15.20 9.77 -4.86
C VAL A 176 14.13 8.68 -4.93
N GLN A 177 14.14 7.73 -3.99
CA GLN A 177 13.14 6.68 -3.90
C GLN A 177 11.83 7.21 -3.27
N LEU A 178 11.91 8.16 -2.34
CA LEU A 178 10.74 8.87 -1.81
C LEU A 178 10.05 9.70 -2.91
N ILE A 179 10.84 10.34 -3.80
CA ILE A 179 10.32 11.01 -4.99
C ILE A 179 9.60 9.98 -5.89
N GLY A 180 10.25 8.86 -6.20
CA GLY A 180 9.66 7.82 -7.03
C GLY A 180 8.34 7.26 -6.46
N GLY A 181 8.29 7.00 -5.16
CA GLY A 181 7.07 6.56 -4.48
C GLY A 181 5.94 7.59 -4.55
N THR A 182 6.28 8.88 -4.41
CA THR A 182 5.30 9.98 -4.52
C THR A 182 4.75 10.09 -5.94
N VAL A 183 5.62 9.96 -6.95
CA VAL A 183 5.22 9.94 -8.37
C VAL A 183 4.26 8.78 -8.66
N LEU A 184 4.54 7.59 -8.13
CA LEU A 184 3.67 6.42 -8.30
C LEU A 184 2.31 6.62 -7.64
N HIS A 185 2.25 7.19 -6.43
CA HIS A 185 0.98 7.50 -5.77
C HIS A 185 0.15 8.51 -6.57
N SER A 186 0.77 9.51 -7.19
CA SER A 186 0.07 10.48 -8.06
C SER A 186 -0.37 9.91 -9.42
N GLY A 187 -0.44 8.57 -9.59
CA GLY A 187 -0.89 7.92 -10.82
C GLY A 187 0.05 8.09 -12.02
N LYS A 188 1.33 8.41 -11.80
CA LYS A 188 2.32 8.65 -12.86
C LYS A 188 3.36 7.54 -12.93
N ILE A 189 4.09 7.53 -14.04
CA ILE A 189 5.23 6.62 -14.25
C ILE A 189 6.48 7.24 -13.61
N SER A 190 7.08 6.50 -12.67
CA SER A 190 8.40 6.83 -12.11
C SER A 190 9.50 6.11 -12.90
N GLU A 191 10.17 6.84 -13.80
CA GLU A 191 11.33 6.32 -14.52
C GLU A 191 12.55 6.26 -13.59
N MET A 192 13.07 5.06 -13.35
CA MET A 192 14.23 4.85 -12.48
C MET A 192 15.20 3.84 -13.13
N ALA A 193 16.49 4.19 -13.12
CA ALA A 193 17.53 3.33 -13.67
C ALA A 193 17.59 1.96 -12.96
N THR A 194 18.20 0.97 -13.61
CA THR A 194 18.47 -0.32 -12.97
C THR A 194 19.45 -0.12 -11.82
N GLY A 195 19.15 -0.72 -10.66
CA GLY A 195 19.93 -0.51 -9.43
C GLY A 195 19.34 0.52 -8.46
N GLU A 196 18.43 1.39 -8.90
CA GLU A 196 17.81 2.43 -8.04
C GLU A 196 16.78 1.90 -7.02
N GLY A 197 16.63 0.58 -6.89
CA GLY A 197 15.76 -0.03 -5.88
C GLY A 197 14.26 0.04 -6.18
N LYS A 198 13.83 -0.18 -7.44
CA LYS A 198 12.41 -0.16 -7.85
C LYS A 198 11.48 -1.03 -6.97
N THR A 199 11.92 -2.23 -6.59
CA THR A 199 11.15 -3.12 -5.70
C THR A 199 11.00 -2.55 -4.29
N LEU A 200 11.98 -1.80 -3.78
CA LEU A 200 11.89 -1.11 -2.51
C LEU A 200 10.97 0.12 -2.62
N VAL A 201 11.05 0.85 -3.72
CA VAL A 201 10.21 2.03 -3.97
C VAL A 201 8.73 1.69 -3.96
N SER A 202 8.33 0.54 -4.53
CA SER A 202 6.92 0.14 -4.59
C SER A 202 6.30 -0.09 -3.20
N THR A 203 7.10 -0.31 -2.16
CA THR A 203 6.60 -0.48 -0.79
C THR A 203 5.92 0.77 -0.24
N LEU A 204 6.37 1.95 -0.66
CA LEU A 204 5.83 3.24 -0.20
C LEU A 204 4.38 3.46 -0.66
N PRO A 205 4.07 3.51 -1.97
CA PRO A 205 2.69 3.67 -2.43
C PRO A 205 1.85 2.44 -2.14
N ALA A 206 2.41 1.22 -2.13
CA ALA A 206 1.62 0.03 -1.80
C ALA A 206 1.11 0.08 -0.35
N TYR A 207 1.96 0.43 0.61
CA TYR A 207 1.52 0.65 2.00
C TYR A 207 0.47 1.74 2.09
N LEU A 208 0.74 2.93 1.53
CA LEU A 208 -0.17 4.08 1.63
C LEU A 208 -1.57 3.77 1.07
N ASN A 209 -1.65 3.26 -0.16
CA ASN A 209 -2.95 3.04 -0.82
C ASN A 209 -3.71 1.87 -0.18
N ALA A 210 -3.02 0.86 0.35
CA ALA A 210 -3.64 -0.24 1.07
C ALA A 210 -4.36 0.20 2.36
N LEU A 211 -4.01 1.36 2.94
CA LEU A 211 -4.68 1.88 4.14
C LEU A 211 -6.15 2.25 3.89
N ALA A 212 -6.56 2.48 2.64
CA ALA A 212 -7.95 2.75 2.28
C ALA A 212 -8.83 1.48 2.33
N GLY A 213 -8.25 0.29 2.33
CA GLY A 213 -8.99 -0.98 2.38
C GLY A 213 -9.58 -1.43 1.04
N GLU A 214 -9.22 -0.78 -0.05
CA GLU A 214 -9.69 -1.11 -1.42
C GLU A 214 -8.78 -2.13 -2.14
N GLY A 215 -7.71 -2.58 -1.50
CA GLY A 215 -6.70 -3.48 -2.06
C GLY A 215 -5.70 -2.78 -2.99
N VAL A 216 -4.50 -3.36 -3.11
CA VAL A 216 -3.46 -2.88 -4.05
C VAL A 216 -2.97 -4.04 -4.89
N HIS A 217 -3.03 -3.91 -6.22
CA HIS A 217 -2.47 -4.88 -7.14
C HIS A 217 -1.05 -4.48 -7.59
N VAL A 218 -0.05 -5.26 -7.19
CA VAL A 218 1.35 -5.10 -7.65
C VAL A 218 1.62 -6.06 -8.79
N VAL A 219 1.65 -5.52 -10.01
CA VAL A 219 1.79 -6.31 -11.24
C VAL A 219 3.26 -6.47 -11.62
N THR A 220 3.68 -7.69 -11.92
CA THR A 220 5.02 -8.00 -12.43
C THR A 220 4.95 -8.74 -13.77
N VAL A 221 6.11 -8.91 -14.42
CA VAL A 221 6.20 -9.51 -15.76
C VAL A 221 6.18 -11.04 -15.77
N ASN A 222 6.44 -11.69 -14.63
CA ASN A 222 6.40 -13.15 -14.50
C ASN A 222 6.14 -13.58 -13.06
N ASP A 223 5.71 -14.83 -12.92
CA ASP A 223 5.31 -15.45 -11.66
C ASP A 223 6.45 -15.54 -10.64
N TYR A 224 7.69 -15.74 -11.09
CA TYR A 224 8.87 -15.73 -10.22
C TYR A 224 9.04 -14.37 -9.53
N LEU A 225 8.98 -13.27 -10.29
CA LEU A 225 9.10 -11.92 -9.74
C LEU A 225 7.91 -11.57 -8.84
N ALA A 226 6.69 -11.95 -9.21
CA ALA A 226 5.50 -11.76 -8.37
C ALA A 226 5.68 -12.44 -7.01
N ARG A 227 6.06 -13.73 -7.02
CA ARG A 227 6.28 -14.51 -5.80
C ARG A 227 7.44 -13.97 -4.97
N ARG A 228 8.60 -13.76 -5.60
CA ARG A 228 9.79 -13.21 -4.94
C ARG A 228 9.50 -11.87 -4.27
N ASP A 229 8.88 -10.92 -4.98
CA ASP A 229 8.66 -9.59 -4.44
C ASP A 229 7.56 -9.59 -3.35
N SER A 230 6.53 -10.44 -3.47
CA SER A 230 5.53 -10.64 -2.41
C SER A 230 6.14 -11.20 -1.12
N GLU A 231 7.10 -12.12 -1.24
CA GLU A 231 7.77 -12.76 -0.10
C GLU A 231 8.88 -11.87 0.46
N TRP A 232 9.57 -11.12 -0.39
CA TRP A 232 10.62 -10.22 0.02
C TRP A 232 10.04 -9.00 0.74
N ASN A 233 8.99 -8.37 0.24
CA ASN A 233 8.42 -7.18 0.90
C ASN A 233 7.33 -7.53 1.93
N GLY A 234 6.76 -8.74 1.88
CA GLY A 234 5.70 -9.18 2.79
C GLY A 234 5.95 -8.87 4.26
N PRO A 235 7.12 -9.24 4.83
CA PRO A 235 7.36 -9.09 6.28
C PRO A 235 7.27 -7.67 6.81
N ILE A 236 7.67 -6.66 6.03
CA ILE A 236 7.55 -5.26 6.47
C ILE A 236 6.09 -4.79 6.48
N PHE A 237 5.27 -5.25 5.54
CA PHE A 237 3.83 -4.94 5.50
C PHE A 237 3.07 -5.70 6.59
N GLU A 238 3.37 -6.99 6.75
CA GLU A 238 2.78 -7.86 7.77
C GLU A 238 3.10 -7.37 9.18
N TRP A 239 4.34 -6.92 9.42
CA TRP A 239 4.71 -6.28 10.67
C TRP A 239 3.92 -5.00 10.90
N LEU A 240 3.66 -4.20 9.85
CA LEU A 240 2.78 -3.03 9.92
C LEU A 240 1.28 -3.38 10.01
N GLY A 241 0.90 -4.66 10.04
CA GLY A 241 -0.49 -5.09 10.21
C GLY A 241 -1.29 -5.16 8.91
N LEU A 242 -0.61 -5.22 7.76
CA LEU A 242 -1.22 -5.44 6.45
C LEU A 242 -1.05 -6.90 6.02
N THR A 243 -2.00 -7.42 5.26
CA THR A 243 -1.94 -8.74 4.65
C THR A 243 -1.37 -8.67 3.24
N VAL A 244 -0.53 -9.65 2.88
CA VAL A 244 0.10 -9.74 1.56
C VAL A 244 -0.06 -11.14 1.01
N ASP A 245 -0.48 -11.26 -0.24
CA ASP A 245 -0.51 -12.54 -0.95
C ASP A 245 -0.13 -12.38 -2.44
N CYS A 246 0.03 -13.50 -3.13
CA CYS A 246 0.37 -13.56 -4.54
C CYS A 246 -0.54 -14.56 -5.26
N ILE A 247 -1.31 -14.07 -6.23
CA ILE A 247 -2.31 -14.88 -6.93
C ILE A 247 -1.69 -16.02 -7.74
N ASP A 248 -0.46 -15.85 -8.24
CA ASP A 248 0.28 -16.89 -8.97
C ASP A 248 0.68 -18.10 -8.08
N LYS A 249 0.47 -18.04 -6.75
CA LYS A 249 0.64 -19.19 -5.84
C LYS A 249 -0.58 -20.10 -5.80
N HIS A 250 -1.73 -19.63 -6.30
CA HIS A 250 -3.02 -20.25 -6.07
C HIS A 250 -3.69 -20.64 -7.37
N GLN A 251 -4.37 -21.78 -7.36
CA GLN A 251 -5.15 -22.23 -8.51
C GLN A 251 -6.28 -21.22 -8.82
N PRO A 252 -6.50 -20.84 -10.08
CA PRO A 252 -7.63 -20.00 -10.47
C PRO A 252 -8.98 -20.51 -9.94
N ASN A 253 -9.89 -19.59 -9.61
CA ASN A 253 -11.24 -19.87 -9.06
C ASN A 253 -11.30 -20.63 -7.72
N SER A 254 -10.16 -20.91 -7.09
CA SER A 254 -10.10 -21.52 -5.76
C SER A 254 -10.40 -20.51 -4.64
N ASP A 255 -10.76 -21.00 -3.46
CA ASP A 255 -10.95 -20.15 -2.28
C ASP A 255 -9.65 -19.46 -1.84
N ALA A 256 -8.51 -20.12 -2.05
CA ALA A 256 -7.20 -19.52 -1.80
C ALA A 256 -6.94 -18.32 -2.72
N ARG A 257 -7.35 -18.40 -4.00
CA ARG A 257 -7.27 -17.29 -4.96
C ARG A 257 -8.15 -16.11 -4.54
N ARG A 258 -9.38 -16.37 -4.09
CA ARG A 258 -10.27 -15.34 -3.53
C ARG A 258 -9.65 -14.70 -2.29
N LYS A 259 -9.11 -15.51 -1.36
CA LYS A 259 -8.42 -15.01 -0.17
C LYS A 259 -7.21 -14.14 -0.54
N ALA A 260 -6.47 -14.48 -1.59
CA ALA A 260 -5.36 -13.66 -2.06
C ALA A 260 -5.81 -12.26 -2.49
N TYR A 261 -6.92 -12.16 -3.25
CA TYR A 261 -7.52 -10.85 -3.61
C TYR A 261 -8.07 -10.07 -2.43
N HIS A 262 -8.46 -10.73 -1.34
CA HIS A 262 -8.88 -10.07 -0.10
C HIS A 262 -7.70 -9.59 0.76
N ALA A 263 -6.46 -9.86 0.37
CA ALA A 263 -5.30 -9.27 1.03
C ALA A 263 -5.24 -7.76 0.76
N ASP A 264 -4.70 -7.00 1.71
CA ASP A 264 -4.47 -5.56 1.56
C ASP A 264 -3.57 -5.27 0.34
N ILE A 265 -2.60 -6.16 0.06
CA ILE A 265 -1.69 -6.07 -1.08
C ILE A 265 -1.62 -7.43 -1.79
N THR A 266 -1.99 -7.44 -3.06
CA THR A 266 -1.98 -8.62 -3.93
C THR A 266 -0.93 -8.48 -5.02
N TYR A 267 0.05 -9.37 -5.04
CA TYR A 267 1.01 -9.48 -6.13
C TYR A 267 0.49 -10.42 -7.21
N GLY A 268 0.85 -10.15 -8.47
CA GLY A 268 0.57 -11.10 -9.54
C GLY A 268 1.14 -10.73 -10.89
N THR A 269 0.94 -11.58 -11.88
CA THR A 269 1.23 -11.28 -13.28
C THR A 269 0.06 -10.60 -13.98
N ASN A 270 0.37 -9.81 -15.02
CA ASN A 270 -0.66 -9.13 -15.83
C ASN A 270 -1.68 -10.12 -16.44
N ASN A 271 -1.21 -11.28 -16.90
CA ASN A 271 -2.04 -12.33 -17.47
C ASN A 271 -3.01 -12.90 -16.43
N GLU A 272 -2.53 -13.19 -15.22
CA GLU A 272 -3.37 -13.77 -14.17
C GLU A 272 -4.46 -12.80 -13.70
N PHE A 273 -4.13 -11.52 -13.49
CA PHE A 273 -5.15 -10.49 -13.21
C PHE A 273 -6.16 -10.36 -14.35
N GLY A 274 -5.68 -10.32 -15.59
CA GLY A 274 -6.54 -10.20 -16.77
C GLY A 274 -7.49 -11.39 -16.93
N PHE A 275 -7.00 -12.61 -16.74
CA PHE A 275 -7.83 -13.81 -16.83
C PHE A 275 -8.83 -13.94 -15.69
N ASP A 276 -8.49 -13.51 -14.47
CA ASP A 276 -9.45 -13.50 -13.37
C ASP A 276 -10.57 -12.48 -13.56
N TYR A 277 -10.29 -11.32 -14.18
CA TYR A 277 -11.33 -10.37 -14.55
C TYR A 277 -12.31 -10.93 -15.62
N LEU A 278 -11.82 -11.80 -16.51
CA LEU A 278 -12.62 -12.39 -17.58
C LEU A 278 -13.44 -13.62 -17.15
N ARG A 279 -13.13 -14.22 -16.00
CA ARG A 279 -13.79 -15.42 -15.47
C ARG A 279 -15.04 -15.06 -14.68
#